data_AF-A0A516KE53-F1
#
_entry.id   AF-A0A516KE53-F1
#
_cell.length_a   1.000
_cell.length_b   1.000
_cell.length_c   1.000
_cell.angle_alpha   90.00
_cell.angle_beta   90.00
_cell.angle_gamma   90.00
#
_symmetry.space_group_name_H-M   'P 1'
#
loop_
_entity.id
_entity.type
_entity.pdbx_description
1 polymer ?
#
loop_
_entity_poly.entity_id
_entity_poly.type
_entity_poly.pdbx_seq_one_letter_code
_entity_poly.pdbx_strand_id
1 'polypeptide(L)'
;MKRKIRFSEKLLLAGLSFILLFMIVQDWVPLGSLNDVQAIREEHTFNGLVTVTLINVTQILLLIGLVVIFMGRRYPTWIKLWLIIHQVSIFVGALISWWIPYFFGYGAEQKVQIYNQMFGNTHSFLPLMNGIVPNTLHILFHITLLFCIIVMIYISFTSSKGNFNNSIPENIS
;
A
#
# COMPACT_ATOMS: atom_id res chain seq x y z
N MET A 1 -30.81 2.66 8.75
CA MET A 1 -29.85 3.26 9.73
C MET A 1 -28.76 4.00 8.99
N LYS A 2 -28.54 5.30 9.25
CA LYS A 2 -27.41 6.06 8.68
C LYS A 2 -26.12 5.59 9.35
N ARG A 3 -25.17 5.03 8.59
CA ARG A 3 -23.86 4.63 9.12
C ARG A 3 -23.02 5.88 9.37
N LYS A 4 -22.44 6.02 10.56
CA LYS A 4 -21.52 7.14 10.87
C LYS A 4 -20.10 6.75 10.43
N ILE A 5 -19.76 7.11 9.19
CA ILE A 5 -18.44 6.85 8.62
C ILE A 5 -17.41 7.80 9.25
N ARG A 6 -16.33 7.24 9.79
CA ARG A 6 -15.24 8.01 10.41
C ARG A 6 -14.34 8.61 9.35
N PHE A 7 -13.77 9.78 9.63
CA PHE A 7 -12.79 10.40 8.73
C PHE A 7 -11.58 9.50 8.46
N SER A 8 -11.09 8.77 9.47
CA SER A 8 -10.00 7.80 9.31
C SER A 8 -10.33 6.68 8.30
N GLU A 9 -11.58 6.22 8.22
CA GLU A 9 -11.97 5.21 7.22
C GLU A 9 -11.96 5.78 5.80
N LYS A 10 -12.36 7.06 5.65
CA LYS A 10 -12.28 7.76 4.36
C LYS A 10 -10.82 7.95 3.92
N LEU A 11 -9.94 8.32 4.85
CA LEU A 11 -8.51 8.45 4.59
C LEU A 11 -7.89 7.11 4.18
N LEU A 12 -8.22 6.02 4.88
CA LEU A 12 -7.78 4.68 4.52
C LEU A 12 -8.25 4.30 3.12
N LEU A 13 -9.53 4.51 2.82
CA LEU A 13 -10.08 4.23 1.49
C LEU A 13 -9.42 5.07 0.40
N ALA A 14 -9.19 6.36 0.65
CA ALA A 14 -8.50 7.24 -0.30
C ALA A 14 -7.07 6.78 -0.58
N GLY A 15 -6.31 6.42 0.46
CA GLY A 15 -4.96 5.90 0.31
C GLY A 15 -4.92 4.56 -0.44
N LEU A 16 -5.82 3.62 -0.12
CA LEU A 16 -5.93 2.36 -0.86
C LEU A 16 -6.37 2.57 -2.31
N SER A 17 -7.24 3.55 -2.57
CA SER A 17 -7.67 3.89 -3.94
C SER A 17 -6.53 4.52 -4.74
N PHE A 18 -5.70 5.34 -4.10
CA PHE A 18 -4.48 5.86 -4.71
C PHE A 18 -3.51 4.72 -5.05
N ILE A 19 -3.29 3.77 -4.13
CA ILE A 19 -2.47 2.59 -4.37
C ILE A 19 -3.04 1.74 -5.52
N LEU A 20 -4.36 1.56 -5.58
CA LEU A 20 -5.01 0.85 -6.69
C LEU A 20 -4.73 1.52 -8.04
N LEU A 21 -4.88 2.86 -8.09
CA LEU A 21 -4.59 3.63 -9.30
C LEU A 21 -3.13 3.48 -9.70
N PHE A 22 -2.21 3.58 -8.73
CA PHE A 22 -0.79 3.36 -8.95
C PHE A 22 -0.53 1.98 -9.59
N MET A 23 -1.09 0.90 -9.04
CA MET A 23 -0.90 -0.47 -9.55
C MET A 23 -1.40 -0.65 -10.98
N ILE A 24 -2.42 0.10 -11.39
CA ILE A 24 -2.99 0.04 -12.75
C ILE A 24 -2.18 0.89 -13.73
N VAL A 25 -1.63 2.02 -13.28
CA VAL A 25 -1.07 3.05 -14.17
C VAL A 25 0.43 2.88 -14.38
N GLN A 26 1.19 2.53 -13.33
CA GLN A 26 2.65 2.69 -13.31
C GLN A 26 3.41 1.94 -14.42
N ASP A 27 2.92 0.80 -14.88
CA ASP A 27 3.59 -0.03 -15.88
C ASP A 27 2.95 0.09 -17.27
N TRP A 28 1.83 0.83 -17.36
CA TRP A 28 0.97 0.84 -18.54
C TRP A 28 0.91 2.20 -19.23
N VAL A 29 0.93 3.28 -18.45
CA VAL A 29 0.75 4.65 -18.93
C VAL A 29 2.05 5.43 -18.80
N PRO A 30 2.55 6.06 -19.87
CA PRO A 30 3.74 6.90 -19.78
C PRO A 30 3.42 8.18 -18.99
N LEU A 31 4.10 8.38 -17.86
CA LEU A 31 3.96 9.52 -16.96
C LEU A 31 5.13 10.51 -17.10
N GLY A 32 5.69 10.60 -18.31
CA GLY A 32 6.88 11.40 -18.59
C GLY A 32 8.09 10.86 -17.83
N SER A 33 8.78 11.72 -17.09
CA SER A 33 9.98 11.31 -16.34
C SER A 33 9.69 10.41 -15.13
N LEU A 34 8.43 10.19 -14.74
CA LEU A 34 8.10 9.43 -13.53
C LEU A 34 8.22 7.90 -13.70
N ASN A 35 8.17 7.39 -14.93
CA ASN A 35 8.33 5.96 -15.24
C ASN A 35 8.85 5.76 -16.66
N ASP A 36 9.53 4.64 -16.90
CA ASP A 36 9.99 4.23 -18.23
C ASP A 36 9.23 2.97 -18.66
N VAL A 37 8.02 3.17 -19.17
CA VAL A 37 7.13 2.07 -19.59
C VAL A 37 7.74 1.25 -20.73
N GLN A 38 8.55 1.88 -21.58
CA GLN A 38 9.19 1.17 -22.68
C GLN A 38 10.23 0.19 -22.12
N ALA A 39 11.11 0.67 -21.24
CA ALA A 39 12.13 -0.17 -20.63
C ALA A 39 11.53 -1.34 -19.82
N ILE A 40 10.42 -1.09 -19.10
CA ILE A 40 9.69 -2.14 -18.37
C ILE A 40 9.14 -3.21 -19.33
N ARG A 41 8.65 -2.82 -20.52
CA ARG A 41 8.13 -3.76 -21.53
C ARG A 41 9.22 -4.51 -22.29
N GLU A 42 10.45 -3.99 -22.31
CA GLU A 42 11.60 -4.68 -22.89
C GLU A 42 12.11 -5.79 -21.96
N GLU A 43 12.03 -5.58 -20.64
CA GLU A 43 12.41 -6.58 -19.63
C GLU A 43 11.30 -7.62 -19.38
N HIS A 44 10.03 -7.23 -19.51
CA HIS A 44 8.90 -8.11 -19.21
C HIS A 44 8.07 -8.47 -20.45
N THR A 45 7.68 -9.75 -20.54
CA THR A 45 6.64 -10.15 -21.50
C THR A 45 5.31 -9.49 -21.17
N PHE A 46 4.52 -9.16 -22.18
CA PHE A 46 3.18 -8.57 -22.01
C PHE A 46 2.30 -9.39 -21.06
N ASN A 47 2.26 -10.72 -21.23
CA ASN A 47 1.48 -11.61 -20.37
C ASN A 47 2.00 -11.62 -18.92
N GLY A 48 3.32 -11.52 -18.74
CA GLY A 48 3.93 -11.35 -17.41
C GLY A 48 3.46 -10.08 -16.74
N LEU A 49 3.49 -8.95 -17.46
CA LEU A 49 3.04 -7.65 -16.96
C LEU A 49 1.54 -7.65 -16.61
N VAL A 50 0.68 -8.23 -17.46
CA VAL A 50 -0.75 -8.42 -17.17
C VAL A 50 -0.94 -9.24 -15.90
N THR A 51 -0.20 -10.34 -15.76
CA THR A 51 -0.34 -11.25 -14.61
C THR A 51 0.04 -10.56 -13.31
N VAL A 52 1.19 -9.88 -13.28
CA VAL A 52 1.66 -9.13 -12.10
C VAL A 52 0.67 -8.02 -11.75
N THR A 53 0.18 -7.28 -12.75
CA THR A 53 -0.83 -6.23 -12.57
C THR A 53 -2.11 -6.79 -11.96
N LEU A 54 -2.65 -7.89 -12.49
CA LEU A 54 -3.88 -8.51 -12.00
C LEU A 54 -3.73 -9.03 -10.56
N ILE A 55 -2.60 -9.65 -10.23
CA ILE A 55 -2.31 -10.10 -8.87
C ILE A 55 -2.32 -8.91 -7.90
N ASN A 56 -1.59 -7.83 -8.24
CA ASN A 56 -1.50 -6.64 -7.39
C ASN A 56 -2.86 -5.94 -7.25
N VAL A 57 -3.57 -5.73 -8.36
CA VAL A 57 -4.91 -5.11 -8.38
C VAL A 57 -5.89 -5.92 -7.52
N THR A 58 -5.90 -7.25 -7.66
CA THR A 58 -6.80 -8.12 -6.89
C THR A 58 -6.55 -8.01 -5.39
N GLN A 59 -5.29 -8.01 -4.96
CA GLN A 59 -4.93 -7.85 -3.55
C GLN A 59 -5.45 -6.52 -2.98
N ILE A 60 -5.25 -5.42 -3.71
CA ILE A 60 -5.71 -4.09 -3.25
C ILE A 60 -7.24 -3.98 -3.29
N LEU A 61 -7.91 -4.55 -4.29
CA LEU A 61 -9.37 -4.61 -4.35
C LEU A 61 -9.95 -5.41 -3.18
N LEU A 62 -9.29 -6.47 -2.73
CA LEU A 62 -9.68 -7.23 -1.55
C LEU A 62 -9.59 -6.37 -0.27
N LEU A 63 -8.49 -5.62 -0.10
CA LEU A 63 -8.34 -4.66 1.01
C LEU A 63 -9.48 -3.62 0.99
N ILE A 64 -9.72 -3.00 -0.18
CA ILE A 64 -10.77 -2.00 -0.38
C ILE A 64 -12.14 -2.59 -0.09
N GLY A 65 -12.44 -3.78 -0.62
CA GLY A 65 -13.71 -4.47 -0.44
C GLY A 65 -14.02 -4.69 1.04
N LEU A 66 -13.03 -5.19 1.82
CA LEU A 66 -13.19 -5.35 3.26
C LEU A 66 -13.41 -4.02 3.98
N VAL A 67 -12.65 -2.97 3.64
CA VAL A 67 -12.82 -1.64 4.21
C VAL A 67 -14.23 -1.09 3.91
N VAL A 68 -14.73 -1.21 2.68
CA VAL A 68 -16.07 -0.75 2.28
C VAL A 68 -17.18 -1.54 2.97
N ILE A 69 -17.07 -2.87 3.06
CA ILE A 69 -18.07 -3.73 3.71
C ILE A 69 -18.25 -3.37 5.19
N PHE A 70 -17.14 -3.15 5.89
CA PHE A 70 -17.11 -2.85 7.33
C PHE A 70 -17.12 -1.34 7.64
N MET A 71 -17.18 -0.48 6.62
CA MET A 71 -17.19 0.96 6.81
C MET A 71 -18.39 1.43 7.64
N GLY A 72 -18.11 2.23 8.67
CA GLY A 72 -19.10 2.71 9.63
C GLY A 72 -19.68 1.60 10.53
N ARG A 73 -19.01 0.44 10.60
CA ARG A 73 -19.32 -0.69 11.49
C ARG A 73 -18.09 -1.01 12.35
N ARG A 74 -18.30 -1.82 13.40
CA ARG A 74 -17.18 -2.37 14.18
C ARG A 74 -16.47 -3.43 13.34
N TYR A 75 -15.18 -3.26 13.12
CA TYR A 75 -14.37 -4.22 12.39
C TYR A 75 -14.17 -5.46 13.28
N PRO A 76 -14.54 -6.66 12.82
CA PRO A 76 -14.21 -7.89 13.51
C PRO A 76 -12.68 -8.04 13.68
N THR A 77 -12.23 -8.67 14.77
CA THR A 77 -10.78 -8.75 15.10
C THR A 77 -9.95 -9.43 14.00
N TRP A 78 -10.44 -10.53 13.43
CA TRP A 78 -9.80 -11.18 12.28
C TRP A 78 -9.66 -10.28 11.03
N ILE A 79 -10.64 -9.42 10.73
CA ILE A 79 -10.55 -8.46 9.61
C ILE A 79 -9.50 -7.39 9.93
N LYS A 80 -9.44 -6.90 11.17
CA LYS A 80 -8.40 -5.94 11.59
C LYS A 80 -7.01 -6.53 11.43
N LEU A 81 -6.80 -7.74 11.94
CA LEU A 81 -5.52 -8.45 11.80
C LEU A 81 -5.18 -8.69 10.34
N TRP A 82 -6.13 -9.17 9.54
CA TRP A 82 -5.92 -9.43 8.13
C TRP A 82 -5.52 -8.15 7.38
N LEU A 83 -6.25 -7.04 7.56
CA LEU A 83 -5.96 -5.77 6.89
C LEU A 83 -4.58 -5.23 7.27
N ILE A 84 -4.15 -5.38 8.53
CA ILE A 84 -2.83 -4.95 8.98
C ILE A 84 -1.75 -5.87 8.42
N ILE A 85 -1.86 -7.18 8.65
CA ILE A 85 -0.84 -8.17 8.25
C ILE A 85 -0.62 -8.12 6.74
N HIS A 86 -1.69 -8.07 5.95
CA HIS A 86 -1.57 -8.08 4.49
C HIS A 86 -0.82 -6.85 3.97
N GLN A 87 -1.17 -5.65 4.45
CA GLN A 87 -0.47 -4.42 4.08
C GLN A 87 0.99 -4.41 4.57
N VAL A 88 1.26 -4.91 5.78
CA VAL A 88 2.62 -5.05 6.31
C VAL A 88 3.44 -6.01 5.46
N SER A 89 2.88 -7.13 5.00
CA SER A 89 3.58 -8.06 4.10
C SER A 89 4.01 -7.38 2.79
N ILE A 90 3.12 -6.57 2.18
CA ILE A 90 3.46 -5.79 0.99
C ILE A 90 4.58 -4.79 1.31
N PHE A 91 4.49 -4.10 2.45
CA PHE A 91 5.49 -3.12 2.87
C PHE A 91 6.86 -3.75 3.15
N VAL A 92 6.89 -4.94 3.77
CA VAL A 92 8.13 -5.71 3.96
C VAL A 92 8.73 -6.10 2.61
N GLY A 93 7.92 -6.51 1.63
CA GLY A 93 8.37 -6.75 0.27
C GLY A 93 9.01 -5.51 -0.38
N ALA A 94 8.41 -4.32 -0.17
CA ALA A 94 8.98 -3.05 -0.60
C ALA A 94 10.32 -2.73 0.09
N LEU A 95 10.43 -2.97 1.41
CA LEU A 95 11.68 -2.82 2.15
C LEU A 95 12.79 -3.72 1.60
N ILE A 96 12.51 -5.01 1.40
CA ILE A 96 13.47 -5.98 0.87
C ILE A 96 13.86 -5.67 -0.57
N SER A 97 12.92 -5.16 -1.37
CA SER A 97 13.16 -4.92 -2.79
C SER A 97 13.89 -3.61 -3.07
N TRP A 98 13.63 -2.57 -2.28
CA TRP A 98 14.09 -1.22 -2.57
C TRP A 98 14.98 -0.65 -1.47
N TRP A 99 14.51 -0.65 -0.22
CA TRP A 99 15.17 0.11 0.85
C TRP A 99 16.38 -0.61 1.46
N ILE A 100 16.33 -1.93 1.61
CA ILE A 100 17.44 -2.74 2.12
C ILE A 100 18.63 -2.69 1.15
N PRO A 101 18.47 -2.96 -0.16
CA PRO A 101 19.56 -2.81 -1.13
C PRO A 101 20.09 -1.38 -1.19
N TYR A 102 19.20 -0.37 -1.13
CA TYR A 102 19.57 1.03 -1.19
C TYR A 102 20.44 1.47 -0.01
N PHE A 103 20.06 1.17 1.23
CA PHE A 103 20.81 1.62 2.41
C PHE A 103 22.00 0.73 2.77
N PHE A 104 21.89 -0.59 2.57
CA PHE A 104 22.87 -1.55 3.09
C PHE A 104 23.63 -2.31 2.00
N GLY A 105 23.26 -2.16 0.72
CA GLY A 105 23.88 -2.89 -0.40
C GLY A 105 23.55 -4.38 -0.46
N TYR A 106 22.82 -4.94 0.52
CA TYR A 106 22.47 -6.35 0.53
C TYR A 106 21.60 -6.72 -0.67
N GLY A 107 22.10 -7.66 -1.49
CA GLY A 107 21.44 -8.10 -2.72
C GLY A 107 21.43 -7.06 -3.84
N ALA A 108 22.17 -5.94 -3.70
CA ALA A 108 22.22 -4.90 -4.72
C ALA A 108 22.89 -5.40 -6.01
N GLU A 109 24.02 -6.11 -5.93
CA GLU A 109 24.76 -6.62 -7.10
C GLU A 109 23.88 -7.40 -8.08
N GLN A 110 22.96 -8.22 -7.56
CA GLN A 110 22.03 -9.04 -8.36
C GLN A 110 20.90 -8.21 -8.99
N LYS A 111 20.61 -7.03 -8.44
CA LYS A 111 19.46 -6.20 -8.81
C LYS A 111 19.84 -4.96 -9.61
N VAL A 112 21.08 -4.47 -9.51
CA VAL A 112 21.54 -3.22 -10.15
C VAL A 112 21.35 -3.24 -11.66
N GLN A 113 21.64 -4.35 -12.33
CA GLN A 113 21.49 -4.45 -13.79
C GLN A 113 20.03 -4.33 -14.21
N ILE A 114 19.17 -5.20 -13.65
CA ILE A 114 17.72 -5.21 -13.89
C ILE A 114 17.10 -3.87 -13.50
N TYR A 115 17.52 -3.30 -12.37
CA TYR A 115 17.07 -1.99 -11.90
C TYR A 115 17.42 -0.89 -12.90
N ASN A 116 18.67 -0.81 -13.35
CA ASN A 116 19.09 0.23 -14.30
C ASN A 116 18.42 0.08 -15.66
N GLN A 117 18.17 -1.15 -16.10
CA GLN A 117 17.41 -1.43 -17.32
C GLN A 117 16.00 -0.84 -17.20
N MET A 118 15.24 -1.17 -16.14
CA MET A 118 13.84 -0.73 -16.02
C MET A 118 13.66 0.71 -15.52
N PHE A 119 14.58 1.22 -14.70
CA PHE A 119 14.38 2.45 -13.92
C PHE A 119 15.49 3.48 -14.09
N GLY A 120 16.55 3.22 -14.87
CA GLY A 120 17.69 4.12 -15.02
C GLY A 120 17.33 5.52 -15.54
N ASN A 121 16.27 5.62 -16.35
CA ASN A 121 15.76 6.89 -16.88
C ASN A 121 14.60 7.48 -16.07
N THR A 122 14.27 6.89 -14.91
CA THR A 122 13.14 7.35 -14.09
C THR A 122 13.57 8.37 -13.05
N HIS A 123 12.72 9.38 -12.86
CA HIS A 123 12.99 10.49 -11.98
C HIS A 123 13.10 10.02 -10.53
N SER A 124 14.24 10.33 -9.94
CA SER A 124 14.56 10.02 -8.55
C SER A 124 15.12 11.29 -7.92
N PHE A 125 14.56 11.70 -6.78
CA PHE A 125 15.05 12.87 -6.04
C PHE A 125 16.11 12.49 -4.98
N LEU A 126 16.20 11.20 -4.65
CA LEU A 126 17.22 10.67 -3.75
C LEU A 126 18.56 10.49 -4.50
N PRO A 127 19.70 10.57 -3.80
CA PRO A 127 20.99 10.26 -4.40
C PRO A 127 21.11 8.77 -4.74
N LEU A 128 21.92 8.43 -5.73
CA LEU A 128 22.25 7.04 -6.04
C LEU A 128 23.08 6.43 -4.91
N MET A 129 22.66 5.29 -4.36
CA MET A 129 23.40 4.55 -3.33
C MET A 129 23.45 3.07 -3.69
N ASN A 130 24.62 2.45 -3.56
CA ASN A 130 24.81 1.01 -3.86
C ASN A 130 24.30 0.59 -5.27
N GLY A 131 24.34 1.52 -6.23
CA GLY A 131 23.91 1.30 -7.62
C GLY A 131 22.39 1.28 -7.86
N ILE A 132 21.57 1.58 -6.84
CA ILE A 132 20.10 1.61 -6.93
C ILE A 132 19.60 2.95 -6.35
N VAL A 133 18.45 3.43 -6.80
CA VAL A 133 17.77 4.57 -6.18
C VAL A 133 16.25 4.35 -6.22
N PRO A 134 15.52 4.46 -5.09
CA PRO A 134 14.06 4.42 -5.16
C PRO A 134 13.54 5.61 -5.96
N ASN A 135 12.84 5.33 -7.06
CA ASN A 135 12.25 6.39 -7.88
C ASN A 135 11.09 7.07 -7.15
N THR A 136 10.77 8.27 -7.61
CA THR A 136 9.81 9.16 -6.94
C THR A 136 8.43 8.53 -6.81
N LEU A 137 7.99 7.82 -7.84
CA LEU A 137 6.69 7.17 -7.90
C LEU A 137 6.62 6.04 -6.85
N HIS A 138 7.65 5.20 -6.77
CA HIS A 138 7.74 4.12 -5.79
C HIS A 138 7.83 4.63 -4.35
N ILE A 139 8.56 5.73 -4.11
CA ILE A 139 8.58 6.38 -2.79
C ILE A 139 7.17 6.84 -2.38
N LEU A 140 6.43 7.48 -3.29
CA LEU A 140 5.06 7.93 -3.02
C LEU A 140 4.13 6.75 -2.72
N PHE A 141 4.28 5.63 -3.43
CA PHE A 141 3.57 4.39 -3.13
C PHE A 141 3.93 3.86 -1.73
N HIS A 142 5.21 3.73 -1.39
CA HIS A 142 5.67 3.21 -0.10
C HIS A 142 5.19 4.06 1.09
N ILE A 143 5.25 5.39 0.96
CA ILE A 143 4.77 6.32 1.99
C ILE A 143 3.25 6.20 2.14
N THR A 144 2.51 6.12 1.03
CA THR A 144 1.05 5.95 1.08
C THR A 144 0.67 4.62 1.73
N LEU A 145 1.38 3.54 1.43
CA LEU A 145 1.15 2.23 2.05
C LEU A 145 1.44 2.28 3.56
N LEU A 146 2.55 2.87 3.97
CA LEU A 146 2.88 3.07 5.38
C LEU A 146 1.80 3.89 6.11
N PHE A 147 1.32 4.95 5.47
CA PHE A 147 0.23 5.76 6.00
C PHE A 147 -1.06 4.94 6.17
N CYS A 148 -1.45 4.13 5.19
CA CYS A 148 -2.60 3.23 5.29
C CYS A 148 -2.46 2.23 6.44
N ILE A 149 -1.27 1.66 6.66
CA ILE A 149 -0.98 0.78 7.81
C ILE A 149 -1.21 1.52 9.13
N ILE A 150 -0.65 2.72 9.28
CA ILE A 150 -0.80 3.54 10.49
C ILE A 150 -2.27 3.87 10.75
N VAL A 151 -3.02 4.29 9.72
CA VAL A 151 -4.44 4.59 9.83
C VAL A 151 -5.24 3.35 10.21
N MET A 152 -4.92 2.18 9.66
CA MET A 152 -5.60 0.93 10.00
C MET A 152 -5.32 0.48 11.44
N ILE A 153 -4.08 0.63 11.92
CA ILE A 153 -3.71 0.42 13.31
C ILE A 153 -4.50 1.37 14.22
N TYR A 154 -4.56 2.66 13.86
CA TYR A 154 -5.34 3.67 14.59
C TYR A 154 -6.83 3.30 14.68
N ILE A 155 -7.44 2.89 13.56
CA ILE A 155 -8.84 2.42 13.53
C ILE A 155 -9.00 1.22 14.48
N SER A 156 -8.04 0.30 14.48
CA SER A 156 -8.09 -0.94 15.27
C SER A 156 -8.14 -0.70 16.78
N PHE A 157 -7.42 0.30 17.28
CA PHE A 157 -7.40 0.68 18.69
C PHE A 157 -8.55 1.61 19.08
N THR A 158 -9.00 2.48 18.18
CA THR A 158 -10.06 3.47 18.49
C THR A 158 -11.48 2.96 18.25
N SER A 159 -11.66 1.85 17.52
CA SER A 159 -12.98 1.25 17.26
C SER A 159 -13.62 0.59 18.50
N SER A 160 -12.91 0.45 19.63
CA SER A 160 -13.41 -0.29 20.80
C SER A 160 -14.23 0.54 21.80
N LYS A 161 -14.14 1.88 21.79
CA LYS A 161 -14.73 2.76 22.83
C LYS A 161 -16.26 2.98 22.75
N GLY A 162 -17.01 2.04 22.19
CA GLY A 162 -18.48 2.10 22.14
C GLY A 162 -19.12 1.03 23.01
N ASN A 163 -19.81 1.46 24.07
CA ASN A 163 -20.81 0.76 24.91
C ASN A 163 -20.30 -0.18 26.02
N PHE A 164 -19.85 0.39 27.15
CA PHE A 164 -19.85 -0.31 28.45
C PHE A 164 -20.26 0.61 29.63
N ASN A 165 -21.09 1.65 29.39
CA ASN A 165 -21.46 2.61 30.44
C ASN A 165 -22.97 2.85 30.64
N ASN A 166 -23.88 2.10 30.01
CA ASN A 166 -25.33 2.31 30.14
C ASN A 166 -26.09 1.10 30.70
N SER A 167 -25.62 0.52 31.81
CA SER A 167 -26.40 -0.51 32.52
C SER A 167 -26.16 -0.50 34.03
N ILE A 168 -26.30 0.67 34.66
CA ILE A 168 -26.68 0.72 36.08
C ILE A 168 -28.11 1.28 36.10
N PRO A 169 -29.13 0.47 36.40
CA PRO A 169 -30.44 1.01 36.70
C PRO A 169 -30.36 1.70 38.06
N GLU A 170 -30.27 3.03 38.05
CA GLU A 170 -30.64 3.83 39.22
C GLU A 170 -32.16 3.76 39.38
N ASN A 171 -32.58 3.04 40.41
CA ASN A 171 -33.77 3.21 41.25
C ASN A 171 -34.56 1.94 41.48
N ILE A 172 -34.33 1.32 42.63
CA ILE A 172 -35.42 0.80 43.47
C ILE A 172 -35.12 1.28 44.89
N SER A 173 -35.83 2.33 45.32
CA SER A 173 -36.03 2.74 46.71
C SER A 173 -37.54 2.78 46.96
#